data_AF-A0A7W8GA93-F1
#
_entry.id   AF-A0A7W8GA93-F1
#
_cell.length_a   1.000
_cell.length_b   1.000
_cell.length_c   1.000
_cell.angle_alpha   90.00
_cell.angle_beta   90.00
_cell.angle_gamma   90.00
#
_symmetry.space_group_name_H-M   'P 1'
#
loop_
_entity.id
_entity.type
_entity.pdbx_description
1 polymer ?
#
loop_
_entity_poly.entity_id
_entity_poly.type
_entity_poly.pdbx_seq_one_letter_code
_entity_poly.pdbx_strand_id
1 'polypeptide(L)' 'MITLGILLYIIGCLISSYEDDVYETQRREEKRHKELMRTLSETRNSATPASRRIKRVRRRFVKDKDGKILGEEIIEEWEE' A
#
# COMPACT_ATOMS: atom_id res chain seq x y z
N MET A 1 52.66 17.35 18.20
CA MET A 1 52.61 16.07 17.46
C MET A 1 51.77 15.03 18.19
N ILE A 2 52.11 14.66 19.44
CA ILE A 2 51.38 13.63 20.21
C ILE A 2 49.89 13.99 20.44
N THR A 3 49.61 15.24 20.81
CA THR A 3 48.24 15.73 21.03
C THR A 3 47.36 15.68 19.77
N LEU A 4 47.92 15.95 18.60
CA LEU A 4 47.19 15.90 17.32
C LEU A 4 46.80 14.45 16.97
N GLY A 5 47.66 13.47 17.26
CA GLY A 5 47.37 12.06 17.05
C GLY A 5 46.25 11.54 17.95
N ILE A 6 46.22 11.96 19.22
CA ILE A 6 45.14 11.63 20.16
C ILE A 6 43.81 12.23 19.68
N LEU A 7 43.82 13.46 19.18
CA LEU A 7 42.62 14.12 18.65
C LEU A 7 42.03 13.38 17.46
N LEU A 8 42.87 12.98 16.49
CA LEU A 8 42.44 12.21 15.32
C LEU A 8 41.92 10.82 15.68
N TYR A 9 42.53 10.17 16.68
CA TYR A 9 42.09 8.88 17.18
C TYR A 9 40.67 8.94 17.77
N ILE A 10 40.38 9.95 18.60
CA ILE A 10 39.05 10.15 19.19
C ILE A 10 37.99 10.39 18.09
N ILE A 11 38.31 11.22 17.10
CA ILE A 11 37.39 11.50 15.98
C ILE A 11 37.13 10.22 15.17
N GLY A 12 38.15 9.43 14.90
CA GLY A 12 38.00 8.14 14.20
C GLY A 12 37.10 7.15 14.97
N CYS A 13 37.25 7.07 16.29
CA CYS A 13 36.37 6.24 17.13
C CYS A 13 34.91 6.71 17.09
N LEU A 14 34.67 8.03 17.12
CA LEU A 14 33.32 8.60 17.06
C LEU A 14 32.64 8.34 15.71
N ILE A 15 33.38 8.46 14.60
CA ILE A 15 32.84 8.19 13.25
C ILE A 15 32.50 6.70 13.10
N SER A 16 33.38 5.79 13.53
CA SER A 16 33.12 4.35 13.46
C SER A 16 31.87 3.96 14.27
N SER A 17 31.70 4.51 15.47
CA SER A 17 30.52 4.24 16.29
C SER A 17 29.24 4.78 15.66
N TYR A 18 29.30 5.94 15.00
CA TYR A 18 28.17 6.50 14.26
C TYR A 18 27.79 5.64 13.05
N GLU A 19 28.78 5.17 12.29
CA GLU A 19 28.55 4.28 11.15
C GLU A 19 27.88 2.97 11.61
N ASP A 20 28.37 2.36 12.70
CA ASP A 20 27.78 1.14 13.25
C ASP A 20 26.30 1.33 13.64
N ASP A 21 25.95 2.43 14.31
CA ASP A 21 24.56 2.74 14.69
C ASP A 21 23.65 2.96 13.47
N VAL A 22 24.15 3.64 12.44
CA VAL A 22 23.41 3.86 11.19
C VAL A 22 23.22 2.53 10.45
N TYR A 23 24.25 1.70 10.37
CA TYR A 23 24.18 0.36 9.78
C TYR A 23 23.17 -0.53 10.50
N GLU A 24 23.16 -0.54 11.84
CA GLU A 24 22.19 -1.30 12.61
C GLU A 24 20.76 -0.81 12.37
N THR A 25 20.57 0.50 12.31
CA THR A 25 19.25 1.11 12.10
C THR A 25 18.70 0.73 10.73
N GLN A 26 19.50 0.87 9.66
CA GLN A 26 19.12 0.44 8.31
C GLN A 26 18.78 -1.05 8.25
N ARG A 27 19.57 -1.90 8.93
CA ARG A 27 19.33 -3.35 8.95
C ARG A 27 18.02 -3.72 9.66
N ARG A 28 17.61 -2.97 10.68
CA ARG A 28 16.31 -3.16 11.35
C ARG A 28 15.15 -2.73 10.44
N GLU A 29 15.29 -1.63 9.73
CA GLU A 29 14.28 -1.15 8.77
C GLU A 29 14.13 -2.10 7.58
N GLU A 30 15.23 -2.61 7.03
CA GLU A 30 15.20 -3.57 5.93
C GLU A 30 14.49 -4.87 6.32
N LYS A 31 14.71 -5.37 7.55
CA LYS A 31 13.96 -6.51 8.09
C LYS A 31 12.46 -6.24 8.16
N ARG A 32 12.05 -5.08 8.68
CA ARG A 32 10.63 -4.68 8.75
C ARG A 32 10.01 -4.55 7.36
N HIS A 33 10.74 -3.96 6.41
CA HIS A 33 10.28 -3.83 5.04
C HIS A 33 10.07 -5.20 4.38
N LYS A 34 11.00 -6.13 4.59
CA LYS A 34 10.89 -7.49 4.08
C LYS A 34 9.68 -8.24 4.65
N GLU A 35 9.40 -8.08 5.94
CA GLU A 35 8.22 -8.66 6.58
C GLU A 35 6.92 -8.07 6.02
N LEU A 36 6.83 -6.73 5.90
CA LEU A 36 5.68 -6.05 5.29
C LEU A 36 5.41 -6.52 3.86
N MET A 37 6.46 -6.59 3.03
CA MET A 37 6.33 -7.06 1.65
C MET A 37 5.89 -8.52 1.58
N ARG A 38 6.38 -9.36 2.49
CA ARG A 38 5.93 -10.75 2.61
C ARG A 38 4.44 -10.82 2.96
N THR A 39 3.97 -10.08 3.97
CA THR A 39 2.55 -10.07 4.36
C THR A 39 1.66 -9.53 3.25
N LEU A 40 2.08 -8.49 2.53
CA LEU A 40 1.36 -7.99 1.36
C LEU A 40 1.27 -9.04 0.25
N SER A 41 2.35 -9.76 -0.01
CA SER A 41 2.36 -10.83 -1.02
C SER A 41 1.45 -12.00 -0.61
N GLU A 42 1.48 -12.41 0.66
CA GLU A 42 0.62 -13.45 1.21
C GLU A 42 -0.85 -13.03 1.16
N THR A 43 -1.16 -11.78 1.51
CA THR A 43 -2.53 -11.22 1.44
C THR A 43 -3.02 -11.14 0.01
N ARG A 44 -2.18 -10.72 -0.93
CA ARG A 44 -2.53 -10.67 -2.36
C ARG A 44 -2.85 -12.07 -2.92
N ASN A 45 -2.09 -13.08 -2.48
CA ASN A 45 -2.24 -14.45 -2.97
C ASN A 45 -3.33 -15.24 -2.23
N SER A 46 -3.64 -14.87 -0.98
CA SER A 46 -4.69 -15.50 -0.15
C SER A 46 -6.05 -14.83 -0.32
N ALA A 47 -6.09 -13.59 -0.79
CA ALA A 47 -7.29 -12.96 -1.28
C ALA A 47 -7.79 -13.75 -2.51
N THR A 48 -8.64 -14.73 -2.25
CA THR A 48 -9.61 -15.19 -3.24
C THR A 48 -10.20 -13.93 -3.84
N PRO A 49 -10.22 -13.75 -5.18
CA PRO A 49 -10.85 -12.58 -5.76
C PRO A 49 -12.25 -12.53 -5.16
N ALA A 50 -12.51 -11.50 -4.34
CA ALA A 50 -13.82 -11.30 -3.74
C ALA A 50 -14.82 -11.51 -4.88
N SER A 51 -15.81 -12.39 -4.69
CA SER A 51 -16.79 -12.65 -5.74
C SER A 51 -17.28 -11.27 -6.18
N ARG A 52 -16.90 -10.87 -7.40
CA ARG A 52 -17.35 -9.60 -7.94
C ARG A 52 -18.82 -9.83 -8.15
N ARG A 53 -19.65 -9.50 -7.15
CA ARG A 53 -21.09 -9.41 -7.32
C ARG A 53 -21.28 -8.42 -8.46
N ILE A 54 -21.57 -8.94 -9.64
CA ILE A 54 -21.84 -8.11 -10.80
C ILE A 54 -23.22 -7.55 -10.54
N LYS A 55 -23.26 -6.29 -10.13
CA LYS A 55 -24.52 -5.57 -9.95
C LYS A 55 -25.01 -5.19 -11.35
N ARG A 56 -26.06 -5.85 -11.83
CA ARG A 56 -26.67 -5.54 -13.11
C ARG A 56 -27.70 -4.44 -12.88
N VAL A 57 -27.49 -3.28 -13.49
CA VAL A 57 -28.44 -2.16 -13.41
C VAL A 57 -29.16 -2.03 -14.74
N ARG A 58 -30.48 -2.21 -14.73
CA ARG A 58 -31.34 -2.01 -15.90
C ARG A 58 -32.16 -0.74 -15.71
N ARG A 59 -32.13 0.14 -16.72
CA ARG A 59 -32.90 1.38 -16.74
C ARG A 59 -34.06 1.24 -17.73
N ARG A 60 -35.26 1.58 -17.31
CA ARG A 60 -36.46 1.63 -18.16
C ARG A 60 -37.00 3.05 -18.16
N PHE A 61 -37.11 3.65 -19.33
CA PHE A 61 -37.73 4.96 -19.51
C PHE A 61 -39.20 4.78 -19.90
N VAL A 62 -40.11 5.34 -19.11
CA VAL A 62 -41.54 5.41 -19.46
C VAL A 62 -41.72 6.60 -20.39
N LYS A 63 -42.31 6.37 -21.56
CA LYS A 63 -42.57 7.41 -22.56
C LYS A 63 -44.07 7.61 -22.75
N ASP A 64 -44.46 8.84 -22.99
CA ASP A 64 -45.81 9.21 -23.43
C ASP A 64 -46.04 8.83 -24.90
N LYS A 65 -47.30 8.92 -25.38
CA LYS A 65 -47.69 8.69 -26.78
C LYS A 65 -46.95 9.59 -27.76
N ASP A 66 -46.52 10.77 -27.31
CA ASP A 66 -45.72 11.73 -28.07
C ASP A 66 -44.20 11.49 -27.96
N GLY A 67 -43.79 10.38 -27.34
CA GLY A 67 -42.38 10.00 -27.18
C GLY A 67 -41.61 10.76 -26.07
N LYS A 68 -42.27 11.68 -25.35
CA LYS A 68 -41.69 12.41 -24.22
C LYS A 68 -41.47 11.47 -23.03
N ILE A 69 -40.29 11.51 -22.41
CA ILE A 69 -39.96 10.69 -21.24
C ILE A 69 -40.71 11.26 -20.01
N LEU A 70 -41.56 10.42 -19.40
CA LEU A 70 -42.36 10.75 -18.22
C LEU A 70 -41.69 10.32 -16.91
N GLY A 71 -40.76 9.35 -16.97
CA GLY A 71 -40.03 8.89 -15.79
C GLY A 71 -38.97 7.83 -16.12
N GLU A 72 -38.03 7.63 -15.20
CA GLU A 72 -36.97 6.61 -15.26
C GLU A 72 -37.16 5.64 -14.08
N GLU A 73 -37.23 4.35 -14.38
CA GLU A 73 -37.24 3.26 -13.41
C GLU A 73 -35.87 2.57 -13.45
N ILE A 74 -35.21 2.48 -12.29
CA ILE A 74 -33.90 1.85 -12.13
C ILE A 74 -34.12 0.54 -11.38
N ILE A 75 -33.82 -0.58 -12.03
CA ILE A 75 -33.91 -1.93 -11.45
C ILE A 75 -32.47 -2.42 -11.23
N GLU A 76 -32.17 -2.78 -9.99
CA GLU A 76 -30.86 -3.30 -9.60
C GLU A 76 -30.99 -4.79 -9.26
N GLU A 77 -30.35 -5.63 -10.06
CA GLU A 77 -30.34 -7.08 -9.88
C GLU A 77 -28.93 -7.54 -9.44
N TRP A 78 -28.87 -8.43 -8.45
CA TRP A 78 -27.64 -9.08 -8.01
C TRP A 78 -27.54 -10.43 -8.73
N GLU A 79 -26.50 -10.61 -9.54
CA GLU A 79 -26.18 -11.89 -10.17
C GLU A 79 -25.39 -12.74 -9.15
N GLU A 80 -25.95 -13.88 -8.73
CA GLU A 80 -25.35 -14.86 -7.81
C GLU A 80 -24.30 -15.74 -8.49
#